data_AF-A0A916E5T2-F1
#
_entry.id   AF-A0A916E5T2-F1
#
_cell.length_a   1.000
_cell.length_b   1.000
_cell.length_c   1.000
_cell.angle_alpha   90.00
_cell.angle_beta   90.00
_cell.angle_gamma   90.00
#
_symmetry.space_group_name_H-M   'P 1'
#
loop_
_entity.id
_entity.type
_entity.pdbx_description
1 polymer ?
#
loop_
_entity_poly.entity_id
_entity_poly.type
_entity_poly.pdbx_seq_one_letter_code
_entity_poly.pdbx_strand_id
1 'polypeptide(L)'
;MANAHLRRLPLLKILNPNLEKFQSYTGQEPPDEYLDKVIQSWAHFEGHMTLLENANAGDFDNAYKCEILKSMMGGKYIPVPANNGLIAGNPAINSPDTLRAWMKAKYQRETVENQQSAIQRLTQERFQSYDTPDTY
;
A
#
# COMPACT_ATOMS: atom_id res chain seq x y z
N MET A 1 6.17 32.37 10.51
CA MET A 1 6.58 31.12 9.84
C MET A 1 5.50 30.78 8.82
N ALA A 2 5.83 30.62 7.54
CA ALA A 2 4.86 30.20 6.54
C ALA A 2 4.37 28.77 6.83
N ASN A 3 3.09 28.50 6.63
CA ASN A 3 2.48 27.18 6.83
C ASN A 3 3.15 26.14 5.91
N ALA A 4 3.63 25.02 6.45
CA ALA A 4 4.27 23.93 5.69
C ALA A 4 3.43 23.47 4.49
N HIS A 5 2.10 23.45 4.62
CA HIS A 5 1.21 23.14 3.51
C HIS A 5 1.34 24.12 2.34
N LEU A 6 1.44 25.42 2.62
CA LEU A 6 1.61 26.45 1.58
C LEU A 6 2.97 26.33 0.88
N ARG A 7 4.01 25.91 1.61
CA ARG A 7 5.35 25.67 1.05
C ARG A 7 5.38 24.45 0.14
N ARG A 8 4.61 23.40 0.46
CA ARG A 8 4.49 22.18 -0.34
C ARG A 8 3.61 22.32 -1.58
N LEU A 9 2.62 23.22 -1.53
CA LEU A 9 1.59 23.39 -2.56
C LEU A 9 2.11 23.49 -4.00
N PRO A 10 3.19 24.23 -4.31
CA PRO A 10 3.72 24.30 -5.67
C PRO A 10 4.15 22.93 -6.22
N LEU A 11 4.84 22.12 -5.41
CA LEU A 11 5.25 20.77 -5.83
C LEU A 11 4.05 19.82 -5.89
N LEU A 12 3.12 19.90 -4.94
CA LEU A 12 1.91 19.07 -4.97
C LEU A 12 1.08 19.31 -6.23
N LYS A 13 0.96 20.56 -6.71
CA LYS A 13 0.25 20.87 -7.96
C LYS A 13 0.87 20.20 -9.20
N ILE A 14 2.18 19.95 -9.18
CA ILE A 14 2.90 19.31 -10.28
C ILE A 14 2.89 17.78 -10.11
N LEU A 15 2.91 17.29 -8.87
CA LEU A 15 2.87 15.88 -8.53
C LEU A 15 1.49 15.25 -8.73
N ASN A 16 0.43 15.91 -8.28
CA ASN A 16 -0.93 15.36 -8.27
C ASN A 16 -1.39 14.82 -9.63
N PRO A 17 -1.21 15.51 -10.76
CA PRO A 17 -1.60 14.98 -12.07
C PRO A 17 -0.87 13.69 -12.46
N ASN A 18 0.34 13.46 -11.93
CA ASN A 18 1.04 12.19 -12.14
C ASN A 18 0.50 11.07 -11.25
N LEU A 19 0.02 11.42 -10.06
CA LEU A 19 -0.58 10.46 -9.12
C LEU A 19 -1.99 10.04 -9.50
N GLU A 20 -2.79 10.95 -10.02
CA GLU A 20 -4.16 10.68 -10.49
C GLU A 20 -4.21 9.66 -11.63
N LYS A 21 -3.08 9.40 -12.31
CA LYS A 21 -2.96 8.35 -13.35
C LYS A 21 -3.02 6.94 -12.76
N PHE A 22 -2.74 6.78 -11.47
CA PHE A 22 -2.73 5.49 -10.80
C PHE A 22 -4.07 5.22 -10.13
N GLN A 23 -4.60 4.03 -10.37
CA GLN A 23 -5.72 3.53 -9.58
C GLN A 23 -5.27 3.28 -8.13
N SER A 24 -6.16 3.53 -7.17
CA SER A 24 -5.93 3.19 -5.77
C SER A 24 -5.55 1.72 -5.61
N TYR A 25 -4.60 1.44 -4.72
CA TYR A 25 -4.14 0.09 -4.45
C TYR A 25 -5.14 -0.71 -3.63
N THR A 26 -5.74 -1.72 -4.23
CA THR A 26 -6.67 -2.67 -3.59
C THR A 26 -6.11 -4.09 -3.51
N GLY A 27 -4.85 -4.29 -3.90
CA GLY A 27 -4.20 -5.60 -3.98
C GLY A 27 -4.22 -6.20 -5.38
N GLN A 28 -4.40 -5.37 -6.42
CA GLN A 28 -4.47 -5.78 -7.81
C GLN A 28 -3.15 -6.33 -8.38
N GLU A 29 -2.01 -5.98 -7.78
CA GLU A 29 -0.66 -6.36 -8.20
C GLU A 29 0.28 -6.48 -6.99
N PRO A 30 1.48 -7.08 -7.15
CA PRO A 30 2.47 -7.14 -6.07
C PRO A 30 2.82 -5.73 -5.54
N PRO A 31 2.93 -5.54 -4.21
CA PRO A 31 3.21 -4.23 -3.62
C PRO A 31 4.47 -3.54 -4.14
N ASP A 32 5.54 -4.30 -4.39
CA ASP A 32 6.79 -3.77 -4.90
C ASP A 32 6.60 -3.12 -6.28
N GLU A 33 5.91 -3.81 -7.19
CA GLU A 33 5.64 -3.31 -8.55
C GLU A 33 4.79 -2.05 -8.54
N TYR A 34 3.73 -2.02 -7.72
CA TYR A 34 2.87 -0.86 -7.60
C TYR A 34 3.63 0.36 -7.06
N LEU A 35 4.33 0.19 -5.93
CA LEU A 35 5.07 1.29 -5.30
C LEU A 35 6.21 1.78 -6.19
N ASP A 36 6.91 0.89 -6.89
CA ASP A 36 7.96 1.30 -7.83
C ASP A 36 7.37 2.16 -8.96
N LYS A 37 6.24 1.78 -9.55
CA LYS A 37 5.57 2.60 -10.58
C LYS A 37 5.17 3.98 -10.07
N VAL A 38 4.56 4.05 -8.88
CA VAL A 38 4.14 5.32 -8.27
C VAL A 38 5.37 6.19 -7.95
N ILE A 39 6.41 5.62 -7.34
CA ILE A 39 7.63 6.35 -6.98
C ILE A 39 8.38 6.84 -8.23
N GLN A 40 8.46 6.02 -9.27
CA GLN A 40 9.08 6.41 -10.54
C GLN A 40 8.32 7.56 -11.22
N SER A 41 7.00 7.63 -11.05
CA SER A 41 6.19 8.70 -11.64
C SER A 41 6.53 10.11 -11.16
N TRP A 42 7.13 10.23 -9.97
CA TRP A 42 7.60 11.50 -9.42
C TRP A 42 9.11 11.59 -9.22
N ALA A 43 9.88 10.60 -9.66
CA ALA A 43 11.34 10.57 -9.46
C ALA A 43 12.03 11.81 -10.06
N HIS A 44 11.53 12.33 -11.18
CA HIS A 44 12.03 13.56 -11.79
C HIS A 44 11.91 14.80 -10.87
N PHE A 45 10.98 14.79 -9.90
CA PHE A 45 10.79 15.88 -8.96
C PHE A 45 11.60 15.72 -7.67
N GLU A 46 12.35 14.62 -7.49
CA GLU A 46 13.09 14.36 -6.26
C GLU A 46 14.15 15.44 -5.97
N GLY A 47 14.77 16.00 -7.00
CA GLY A 47 15.66 17.16 -6.85
C GLY A 47 14.94 18.38 -6.24
N HIS A 48 13.71 18.65 -6.68
CA HIS A 48 12.91 19.75 -6.13
C HIS A 48 12.42 19.48 -4.70
N MET A 49 12.04 18.23 -4.41
CA MET A 49 11.67 17.81 -3.05
C MET A 49 12.85 17.99 -2.09
N THR A 50 14.05 17.57 -2.52
CA THR A 50 15.29 17.68 -1.73
C THR A 50 15.66 19.14 -1.47
N LEU A 51 15.53 20.01 -2.47
CA LEU A 51 15.76 21.45 -2.30
C LEU A 51 14.78 22.06 -1.29
N LEU A 52 13.50 21.68 -1.36
CA LEU A 52 12.50 22.20 -0.44
C LEU A 52 12.72 21.70 0.99
N GLU A 53 13.10 20.42 1.16
CA GLU A 53 13.48 19.83 2.44
C GLU A 53 14.71 20.51 3.04
N ASN A 54 15.75 20.78 2.24
CA ASN A 54 16.93 21.52 2.70
C ASN A 54 16.60 22.96 3.13
N ALA A 55 15.66 23.60 2.44
CA ALA A 55 15.20 24.95 2.79
C ALA A 55 14.26 24.94 4.01
N ASN A 56 13.51 23.85 4.22
CA ASN A 56 12.48 23.72 5.24
C ASN A 56 12.41 22.26 5.72
N ALA A 57 13.12 21.95 6.81
CA ALA A 57 13.13 20.62 7.37
C ALA A 57 11.70 20.10 7.65
N GLY A 58 11.44 18.86 7.23
CA GLY A 58 10.17 18.14 7.36
C GLY A 58 9.15 18.46 6.27
N ASP A 59 9.44 19.30 5.28
CA ASP A 59 8.46 19.59 4.21
C ASP A 59 8.32 18.42 3.21
N PHE A 60 9.37 17.66 2.91
CA PHE A 60 9.33 16.52 1.97
C PHE A 60 10.20 15.34 2.42
N ASP A 61 10.30 15.16 3.74
CA ASP A 61 10.95 14.01 4.36
C ASP A 61 10.26 12.68 4.03
N ASN A 62 10.85 11.58 4.51
CA ASN A 62 10.30 10.24 4.30
C ASN A 62 8.89 10.07 4.90
N ALA A 63 8.56 10.79 5.98
CA ALA A 63 7.24 10.74 6.58
C ALA A 63 6.20 11.35 5.65
N TYR A 64 6.48 12.52 5.06
CA TYR A 64 5.55 13.13 4.12
C TYR A 64 5.43 12.33 2.82
N LYS A 65 6.54 11.80 2.28
CA LYS A 65 6.51 10.86 1.14
C LYS A 65 5.63 9.64 1.46
N CYS A 66 5.73 9.11 2.68
CA CYS A 66 4.90 7.99 3.13
C CYS A 66 3.42 8.35 3.20
N GLU A 67 3.06 9.56 3.66
CA GLU A 67 1.65 10.01 3.70
C GLU A 67 1.05 10.13 2.29
N ILE A 68 1.83 10.62 1.32
CA ILE A 68 1.39 10.64 -0.09
C ILE A 68 1.12 9.21 -0.56
N LEU A 69 2.04 8.27 -0.32
CA LEU A 69 1.84 6.87 -0.70
C LEU A 69 0.65 6.21 0.03
N LYS A 70 0.40 6.54 1.30
CA LYS A 70 -0.79 6.07 2.03
C LYS A 70 -2.09 6.57 1.40
N SER A 71 -2.10 7.78 0.85
CA SER A 71 -3.28 8.32 0.14
C SER A 71 -3.62 7.55 -1.14
N MET A 72 -2.65 6.80 -1.69
CA MET A 72 -2.85 5.92 -2.84
C MET A 72 -3.48 4.57 -2.46
N MET A 73 -3.63 4.26 -1.17
CA MET A 73 -4.23 2.99 -0.73
C MET A 73 -5.75 3.01 -0.89
N GLY A 74 -6.35 1.84 -1.11
CA GLY A 74 -7.80 1.68 -1.23
C GLY A 74 -8.30 0.31 -0.76
N GLY A 75 -9.62 0.17 -0.73
CA GLY A 75 -10.29 -1.07 -0.36
C GLY A 75 -9.82 -1.63 0.99
N LYS A 76 -9.33 -2.87 1.00
CA LYS A 76 -8.88 -3.55 2.23
C LYS A 76 -7.56 -3.05 2.80
N TYR A 77 -6.85 -2.16 2.09
CA TYR A 77 -5.59 -1.55 2.54
C TYR A 77 -5.79 -0.21 3.25
N ILE A 78 -7.05 0.22 3.41
CA ILE A 78 -7.39 1.38 4.24
C ILE A 78 -8.24 0.96 5.45
N PRO A 79 -8.02 1.58 6.63
CA PRO A 79 -6.93 2.53 6.92
C PRO A 79 -5.57 1.83 7.01
N VAL A 80 -4.51 2.53 6.58
CA VAL A 80 -3.14 2.08 6.86
C VAL A 80 -2.87 2.30 8.34
N PRO A 81 -2.46 1.26 9.10
CA PRO A 81 -2.19 1.42 10.52
C PRO A 81 -0.96 2.30 10.77
N ALA A 82 -0.84 2.85 11.98
CA ALA A 82 0.33 3.64 12.35
C ALA A 82 1.62 2.78 12.45
N ASN A 83 1.47 1.52 12.87
CA ASN A 83 2.56 0.57 13.03
C ASN A 83 2.26 -0.74 12.28
N ASN A 84 3.31 -1.41 11.84
CA ASN A 84 3.20 -2.68 11.14
C ASN A 84 3.10 -3.85 12.13
N GLY A 85 1.88 -4.12 12.59
CA GLY A 85 1.59 -5.25 13.47
C GLY A 85 1.69 -6.64 12.81
N LEU A 86 2.05 -6.71 11.51
CA LEU A 86 2.22 -7.97 10.77
C LEU A 86 3.66 -8.47 10.79
N ILE A 87 4.61 -7.69 11.31
CA ILE A 87 6.02 -8.07 11.44
C ILE A 87 6.52 -7.85 12.88
N ALA A 88 7.54 -8.62 13.26
CA ALA A 88 8.13 -8.54 14.60
C ALA A 88 8.65 -7.13 14.90
N GLY A 89 8.47 -6.69 16.15
CA GLY A 89 8.89 -5.36 16.60
C GLY A 89 7.89 -4.23 16.31
N ASN A 90 6.80 -4.49 15.58
CA ASN A 90 5.73 -3.53 15.30
C ASN A 90 6.25 -2.13 14.88
N PRO A 91 7.10 -2.04 13.84
CA PRO A 91 7.75 -0.77 13.48
C PRO A 91 6.74 0.24 12.95
N ALA A 92 7.03 1.52 13.17
CA ALA A 92 6.23 2.61 12.64
C ALA A 92 6.21 2.63 11.11
N ILE A 93 5.05 2.93 10.52
CA ILE A 93 4.86 3.07 9.08
C ILE A 93 4.98 4.56 8.73
N ASN A 94 6.21 5.05 8.65
CA ASN A 94 6.56 6.47 8.48
C ASN A 94 7.59 6.70 7.36
N SER A 95 7.84 5.69 6.53
CA SER A 95 8.72 5.78 5.37
C SER A 95 8.21 4.88 4.24
N PRO A 96 8.56 5.17 2.97
CA PRO A 96 8.23 4.30 1.84
C PRO A 96 8.62 2.83 2.07
N ASP A 97 9.77 2.56 2.68
CA ASP A 97 10.24 1.19 2.97
C ASP A 97 9.38 0.47 4.02
N THR A 98 9.04 1.16 5.12
CA THR A 98 8.17 0.58 6.16
C THR A 98 6.75 0.34 5.65
N LEU A 99 6.23 1.21 4.77
CA LEU A 99 4.96 1.02 4.09
C LEU A 99 5.01 -0.19 3.14
N ARG A 100 6.06 -0.28 2.32
CA ARG A 100 6.30 -1.43 1.43
C ARG A 100 6.32 -2.74 2.21
N ALA A 101 7.03 -2.80 3.33
CA ALA A 101 7.08 -3.98 4.19
C ALA A 101 5.69 -4.37 4.72
N TRP A 102 4.88 -3.39 5.16
CA TRP A 102 3.51 -3.64 5.61
C TRP A 102 2.61 -4.14 4.47
N MET A 103 2.68 -3.50 3.29
CA MET A 103 1.89 -3.91 2.13
C MET A 103 2.24 -5.34 1.71
N LYS A 104 3.53 -5.72 1.70
CA LYS A 104 3.98 -7.09 1.41
C LYS A 104 3.43 -8.11 2.39
N ALA A 105 3.55 -7.83 3.69
CA ALA A 105 3.03 -8.73 4.72
C ALA A 105 1.51 -8.91 4.61
N LYS A 106 0.78 -7.81 4.37
CA LYS A 106 -0.67 -7.85 4.19
C LYS A 106 -1.05 -8.60 2.91
N TYR A 107 -0.42 -8.29 1.78
CA TYR A 107 -0.67 -8.94 0.51
C TYR A 107 -0.46 -10.47 0.60
N GLN A 108 0.64 -10.91 1.21
CA GLN A 108 0.92 -12.33 1.40
C GLN A 108 -0.15 -13.01 2.25
N ARG A 109 -0.55 -12.41 3.37
CA ARG A 109 -1.58 -12.95 4.25
C ARG A 109 -2.90 -13.13 3.53
N GLU A 110 -3.32 -12.12 2.76
CA GLU A 110 -4.57 -12.15 2.00
C GLU A 110 -4.55 -13.23 0.91
N THR A 111 -3.41 -13.42 0.22
CA THR A 111 -3.26 -14.49 -0.76
C THR A 111 -3.34 -15.87 -0.10
N VAL A 112 -2.70 -16.06 1.06
CA VAL A 112 -2.73 -17.33 1.81
C VAL A 112 -4.14 -17.63 2.35
N GLU A 113 -4.82 -16.64 2.95
CA GLU A 113 -6.19 -16.79 3.47
C GLU A 113 -7.18 -17.16 2.36
N ASN A 114 -7.03 -16.58 1.17
CA ASN A 114 -7.83 -16.93 0.00
C ASN A 114 -7.58 -18.38 -0.46
N GLN A 115 -6.32 -18.82 -0.48
CA GLN A 115 -5.97 -20.21 -0.84
C GLN A 115 -6.54 -21.21 0.18
N GLN A 116 -6.42 -20.94 1.47
CA GLN A 116 -6.97 -21.80 2.52
C GLN A 116 -8.49 -21.91 2.42
N SER A 117 -9.17 -20.80 2.16
CA SER A 117 -10.63 -20.77 1.97
C SER A 117 -11.06 -21.57 0.75
N ALA A 118 -10.32 -21.48 -0.35
CA ALA A 118 -10.59 -22.26 -1.57
C ALA A 118 -10.42 -23.77 -1.32
N ILE A 119 -9.36 -24.19 -0.62
CA ILE A 119 -9.13 -25.60 -0.25
C ILE A 119 -10.25 -26.13 0.65
N GLN A 120 -10.71 -25.34 1.63
CA GLN A 120 -11.82 -25.73 2.50
C GLN A 120 -13.12 -25.94 1.71
N ARG A 121 -13.43 -25.06 0.74
CA ARG A 121 -14.59 -25.22 -0.14
C ARG A 121 -14.52 -26.50 -0.97
N LEU A 122 -13.38 -26.75 -1.61
CA LEU A 122 -13.16 -27.99 -2.38
C LEU A 122 -13.29 -29.25 -1.52
N THR A 123 -12.83 -29.17 -0.27
CA THR A 123 -12.97 -30.27 0.70
C THR A 123 -14.45 -30.49 1.03
N GLN A 124 -15.21 -29.43 1.35
CA GLN A 124 -16.64 -29.53 1.64
C GLN A 124 -17.47 -30.03 0.44
N GLU A 125 -17.16 -29.60 -0.79
CA GLU A 125 -17.82 -30.09 -2.02
C GLU A 125 -17.59 -31.59 -2.24
N ARG A 126 -16.37 -32.09 -1.99
CA ARG A 126 -16.05 -33.52 -2.08
C ARG A 126 -16.74 -34.38 -1.03
N PHE A 127 -17.19 -33.79 0.09
CA PHE A 127 -17.82 -34.50 1.21
C PHE A 127 -19.34 -34.32 1.27
N GLN A 128 -20.01 -33.84 0.22
CA GLN A 128 -21.47 -33.89 0.15
C GLN A 128 -21.94 -35.35 0.00
N SER A 129 -22.18 -35.99 1.14
CA SER A 129 -22.73 -37.36 1.25
C SER A 129 -24.21 -37.36 0.85
N TYR A 130 -24.50 -37.25 -0.45
CA TYR A 130 -25.79 -37.64 -1.04
C TYR A 130 -25.66 -38.69 -2.16
N ASP A 131 -24.48 -39.27 -2.36
CA ASP A 131 -24.35 -40.57 -3.04
C ASP A 131 -24.57 -41.68 -2.01
N THR A 132 -25.83 -41.86 -1.60
CA THR A 132 -26.26 -43.17 -1.09
C THR A 132 -26.25 -44.15 -2.27
N PRO A 133 -25.59 -45.31 -2.17
CA PRO A 133 -25.67 -46.31 -3.22
C PRO A 133 -27.13 -46.77 -3.33
N ASP A 134 -27.75 -46.41 -4.46
CA ASP A 134 -29.04 -46.89 -4.93
C ASP A 134 -29.02 -48.42 -4.83
N THR A 135 -29.84 -48.97 -3.94
CA THR A 135 -29.93 -50.41 -3.72
C THR A 135 -30.99 -50.95 -4.69
N TYR A 136 -30.51 -51.51 -5.81
CA TYR A 136 -31.26 -52.34 -6.75
C TYR A 136 -31.92 -53.55 -6.08
#